data_AF-A0A238YED6-F1
#
_entry.id   AF-A0A238YED6-F1
#
_cell.length_a   1.000
_cell.length_b   1.000
_cell.length_c   1.000
_cell.angle_alpha   90.00
_cell.angle_beta   90.00
_cell.angle_gamma   90.00
#
_symmetry.space_group_name_H-M   'P 1'
#
loop_
_entity.id
_entity.type
_entity.pdbx_description
1 polymer ?
#
loop_
_entity_poly.entity_id
_entity_poly.type
_entity_poly.pdbx_seq_one_letter_code
_entity_poly.pdbx_strand_id
1 'polypeptide(L)'
;MKTLFIIGSGFSVNLGLLTTERIGEAIDIMCDDSPLEERLTRLQEKLSRERISNLDISHLKDVFHILLDTDKKSRSIRDVEDLQERAIRKIVRAYIDSFPDGDGKAFFHYLKMMPERIDWIAFKNLYSLYKNQKKLHNEKPSLVEFLTLLSKAQAYGIALPIQDNFIHRNNKNLITYMRSYNVSGAFNFYRYFFFKIFKLLLQKPVEAKVAKKYYFFFKDILSEYRNIPDDSLEKLTNRDWFTLPVRFLTFNWDPFLPFILFKVNRNINYEEENRALEYDLILQFYTDIGVSGPIIYLSESKNSSKGYHLATDDMASQVNYLTKRSYTEKTKFLSNVVYRLTKLHAVHGLFNLRMCPHCHQAFFIMPTRIRDTDIYTLKGVQDIFLSDLIPDPRDFKKVVSKYKGRYFYVPYKSGKPDMLFCPICEHPTYFEDIPLSVQTIFKLDEPDFLKKTKLKAFTEFIKADHIVVIGYSFPQDDLLNNYLLQLLSISPEIKDRKKKKITVIIYNSSFQDKVWYKFSEVEKVKDSLELNIDFLKNFFKEKNIRISFLGFPDILKRVRYEEIINFS
;
A
#
# COMPACT_ATOMS: atom_id res chain seq x y z
N MET A 1 9.64 -17.84 -17.26
CA MET A 1 8.53 -17.67 -16.30
C MET A 1 7.46 -16.93 -17.06
N LYS A 2 6.22 -17.44 -17.16
CA LYS A 2 5.32 -16.98 -18.23
C LYS A 2 4.84 -15.53 -18.05
N THR A 3 4.37 -15.13 -16.88
CA THR A 3 3.74 -13.80 -16.74
C THR A 3 4.06 -13.10 -15.41
N LEU A 4 4.46 -11.82 -15.49
CA LEU A 4 4.60 -10.92 -14.35
C LEU A 4 3.55 -9.81 -14.44
N PHE A 5 2.73 -9.65 -13.40
CA PHE A 5 1.83 -8.52 -13.22
C PHE A 5 2.52 -7.41 -12.43
N ILE A 6 2.49 -6.19 -12.96
CA ILE A 6 2.94 -4.96 -12.30
C ILE A 6 1.72 -4.10 -12.02
N ILE A 7 1.45 -3.82 -10.75
CA ILE A 7 0.25 -3.13 -10.28
C ILE A 7 0.64 -1.77 -9.70
N GLY A 8 0.13 -0.70 -10.30
CA GLY A 8 0.31 0.69 -9.85
C GLY A 8 -0.96 1.33 -9.31
N SER A 9 -0.90 2.61 -8.97
CA SER A 9 -1.99 3.28 -8.25
C SER A 9 -3.27 3.40 -9.06
N GLY A 10 -3.16 3.43 -10.40
CA GLY A 10 -4.30 3.42 -11.32
C GLY A 10 -5.16 2.15 -11.22
N PHE A 11 -4.61 1.05 -10.72
CA PHE A 11 -5.34 -0.21 -10.52
C PHE A 11 -6.45 -0.06 -9.49
N SER A 12 -6.29 0.78 -8.46
CA SER A 12 -7.27 0.89 -7.37
C SER A 12 -8.16 2.13 -7.46
N VAL A 13 -8.05 2.94 -8.52
CA VAL A 13 -8.82 4.19 -8.68
C VAL A 13 -10.32 3.92 -8.74
N ASN A 14 -10.74 2.86 -9.44
CA ASN A 14 -12.16 2.48 -9.52
C ASN A 14 -12.73 1.95 -8.19
N LEU A 15 -11.87 1.63 -7.21
CA LEU A 15 -12.27 1.34 -5.83
C LEU A 15 -12.38 2.63 -5.00
N GLY A 16 -12.02 3.76 -5.61
CA GLY A 16 -11.97 5.10 -5.05
C GLY A 16 -10.72 5.41 -4.23
N LEU A 17 -9.64 4.66 -4.43
CA LEU A 17 -8.31 5.10 -4.01
C LEU A 17 -7.76 6.14 -4.99
N LEU A 18 -6.69 6.83 -4.59
CA LEU A 18 -6.11 7.91 -5.37
C LEU A 18 -4.81 7.49 -6.04
N THR A 19 -4.51 8.15 -7.16
CA THR A 19 -3.17 8.12 -7.76
C THR A 19 -2.21 8.98 -6.94
N THR A 20 -0.90 8.73 -7.09
CA THR A 20 0.14 9.56 -6.46
C THR A 20 0.00 11.03 -6.84
N GLU A 21 -0.32 11.33 -8.10
CA GLU A 21 -0.54 12.69 -8.57
C GLU A 21 -1.68 13.40 -7.82
N ARG A 22 -2.85 12.74 -7.68
CA ARG A 22 -3.98 13.32 -6.95
C ARG A 22 -3.68 13.57 -5.49
N ILE A 23 -2.79 12.78 -4.88
CA ILE A 23 -2.30 13.08 -3.53
C ILE A 23 -1.33 14.27 -3.53
N GLY A 24 -0.48 14.41 -4.55
CA GLY A 24 0.35 15.60 -4.74
C GLY A 24 -0.50 16.87 -4.79
N GLU A 25 -1.58 16.85 -5.55
CA GLU A 25 -2.51 17.98 -5.63
C GLU A 25 -3.23 18.25 -4.29
N ALA A 26 -3.55 17.19 -3.53
CA ALA A 26 -4.11 17.33 -2.19
C ALA A 26 -3.11 17.97 -1.22
N ILE A 27 -1.83 17.59 -1.29
CA ILE A 27 -0.75 18.21 -0.50
C ILE A 27 -0.56 19.66 -0.92
N ASP A 28 -0.61 19.97 -2.21
CA ASP A 28 -0.54 21.35 -2.73
C ASP A 28 -1.63 22.23 -2.11
N ILE A 29 -2.87 21.75 -2.08
CA ILE A 29 -3.99 22.45 -1.44
C ILE A 29 -3.73 22.63 0.04
N MET A 30 -3.31 21.57 0.74
CA MET A 30 -3.14 21.62 2.18
C MET A 30 -1.94 22.48 2.62
N CYS A 31 -0.94 22.67 1.77
CA CYS A 31 0.20 23.54 2.07
C CYS A 31 0.01 25.00 1.63
N ASP A 32 -1.12 25.35 1.01
CA ASP A 32 -1.41 26.74 0.67
C ASP A 32 -1.52 27.62 1.94
N ASP A 33 -1.27 28.92 1.79
CA ASP A 33 -1.32 29.91 2.89
C ASP A 33 -2.77 30.33 3.25
N SER A 34 -3.79 29.77 2.60
CA SER A 34 -5.19 30.10 2.89
C SER A 34 -5.68 29.47 4.20
N PRO A 35 -6.78 30.00 4.79
CA PRO A 35 -7.35 29.45 6.01
C PRO A 35 -7.62 27.94 5.90
N LEU A 36 -7.43 27.20 7.00
CA LEU A 36 -7.59 25.75 7.06
C LEU A 36 -8.96 25.30 6.56
N GLU A 37 -10.03 26.02 6.90
CA GLU A 37 -11.39 25.69 6.45
C GLU A 37 -11.52 25.74 4.92
N GLU A 38 -10.90 26.74 4.29
CA GLU A 38 -10.89 26.89 2.83
C GLU A 38 -10.08 25.77 2.18
N ARG A 39 -8.89 25.47 2.72
CA ARG A 39 -8.06 24.35 2.26
C ARG A 39 -8.80 23.02 2.35
N LEU A 40 -9.48 22.76 3.47
CA LEU A 40 -10.26 21.53 3.66
C LEU A 40 -11.46 21.44 2.71
N THR A 41 -12.12 22.56 2.43
CA THR A 41 -13.22 22.63 1.45
C THR A 41 -12.72 22.30 0.04
N ARG A 42 -11.61 22.92 -0.38
CA ARG A 42 -10.94 22.63 -1.66
C ARG A 42 -10.43 21.19 -1.71
N LEU A 43 -9.92 20.65 -0.60
CA LEU A 43 -9.52 19.25 -0.49
C LEU A 43 -10.72 18.32 -0.71
N GLN A 44 -11.86 18.60 -0.07
CA GLN A 44 -13.09 17.82 -0.22
C GLN A 44 -13.56 17.78 -1.69
N GLU A 45 -13.53 18.94 -2.36
CA GLU A 45 -13.83 19.07 -3.79
C GLU A 45 -12.90 18.21 -4.63
N LYS A 46 -11.60 18.29 -4.36
CA LYS A 46 -10.57 17.59 -5.12
C LYS A 46 -10.62 16.08 -4.95
N LEU A 47 -10.89 15.60 -3.74
CA LEU A 47 -10.90 14.19 -3.38
C LEU A 47 -12.25 13.48 -3.62
N SER A 48 -13.24 14.20 -4.16
CA SER A 48 -14.65 13.81 -4.35
C SER A 48 -15.54 14.06 -3.13
N ARG A 49 -16.41 15.08 -3.26
CA ARG A 49 -17.49 15.41 -2.30
C ARG A 49 -18.40 14.21 -2.03
N GLU A 50 -18.55 13.32 -2.99
CA GLU A 50 -19.35 12.10 -2.86
C GLU A 50 -18.68 11.04 -1.97
N ARG A 51 -17.41 11.19 -1.60
CA ARG A 51 -16.68 10.23 -0.75
C ARG A 51 -16.23 10.78 0.59
N ILE A 52 -16.01 12.09 0.70
CA ILE A 52 -15.62 12.73 1.96
C ILE A 52 -16.81 13.53 2.50
N SER A 53 -17.35 13.12 3.65
CA SER A 53 -18.46 13.78 4.33
C SER A 53 -18.02 15.00 5.14
N ASN A 54 -18.98 15.84 5.54
CA ASN A 54 -18.69 16.99 6.42
C ASN A 54 -18.14 16.56 7.79
N LEU A 55 -18.50 15.37 8.27
CA LEU A 55 -17.92 14.80 9.49
C LEU A 55 -16.44 14.46 9.29
N ASP A 56 -16.07 13.92 8.13
CA ASP A 56 -14.68 13.63 7.77
C ASP A 56 -13.85 14.92 7.72
N ILE A 57 -14.41 15.99 7.14
CA ILE A 57 -13.78 17.32 7.13
C ILE A 57 -13.62 17.89 8.53
N SER A 58 -14.66 17.79 9.37
CA SER A 58 -14.56 18.23 10.77
C SER A 58 -13.48 17.46 11.52
N HIS A 59 -13.32 16.15 11.27
CA HIS A 59 -12.26 15.36 11.89
C HIS A 59 -10.87 15.74 11.36
N LEU A 60 -10.71 15.97 10.05
CA LEU A 60 -9.45 16.46 9.49
C LEU A 60 -9.05 17.82 10.09
N LYS A 61 -10.01 18.71 10.32
CA LYS A 61 -9.76 19.98 11.02
C LYS A 61 -9.20 19.76 12.42
N ASP A 62 -9.80 18.86 13.20
CA ASP A 62 -9.29 18.52 14.53
C ASP A 62 -7.88 17.91 14.46
N VAL A 63 -7.62 17.05 13.46
CA VAL A 63 -6.27 16.50 13.20
C VAL A 63 -5.26 17.63 12.96
N PHE A 64 -5.54 18.56 12.06
CA PHE A 64 -4.60 19.65 11.76
C PHE A 64 -4.42 20.62 12.93
N HIS A 65 -5.47 20.88 13.74
CA HIS A 65 -5.30 21.63 14.99
C HIS A 65 -4.43 20.88 16.01
N ILE A 66 -4.57 19.55 16.13
CA ILE A 66 -3.68 18.73 16.97
C ILE A 66 -2.23 18.85 16.51
N LEU A 67 -2.01 18.97 15.20
CA LEU A 67 -0.72 19.19 14.56
C LEU A 67 -0.30 20.66 14.47
N LEU A 68 -0.91 21.53 15.29
CA LEU A 68 -0.56 22.94 15.45
C LEU A 68 -0.72 23.80 14.18
N ASP A 69 -1.51 23.36 13.20
CA ASP A 69 -1.77 24.15 12.00
C ASP A 69 -2.47 25.48 12.36
N THR A 70 -2.08 26.54 11.67
CA THR A 70 -2.60 27.90 11.88
C THR A 70 -3.00 28.56 10.56
N ASP A 71 -4.11 29.32 10.61
CA ASP A 71 -4.68 30.07 9.49
C ASP A 71 -3.91 31.37 9.19
N LYS A 72 -3.10 31.85 10.13
CA LYS A 72 -2.42 33.15 10.04
C LYS A 72 -1.02 33.06 10.61
N LYS A 73 -0.05 33.65 9.89
CA LYS A 73 1.32 33.92 10.39
C LYS A 73 1.37 34.85 11.61
N SER A 74 0.21 35.33 12.09
CA SER A 74 0.07 36.31 13.17
C SER A 74 -0.65 35.81 14.42
N ARG A 75 -1.02 34.53 14.52
CA ARG A 75 -1.55 33.99 15.78
C ARG A 75 -0.42 33.84 16.79
N SER A 76 -0.72 34.12 18.06
CA SER A 76 0.21 33.82 19.13
C SER A 76 0.31 32.30 19.33
N ILE A 77 1.44 31.81 19.85
CA ILE A 77 1.59 30.39 20.17
C ILE A 77 0.49 29.90 21.12
N ARG A 78 0.05 30.76 22.06
CA ARG A 78 -1.04 30.47 22.99
C ARG A 78 -2.36 30.19 22.28
N ASP A 79 -2.71 30.99 21.26
CA ASP A 79 -3.96 30.78 20.51
C ASP A 79 -3.98 29.43 19.78
N VAL A 80 -2.81 28.99 19.31
CA VAL A 80 -2.64 27.72 18.61
C VAL A 80 -2.65 26.55 19.60
N GLU A 81 -1.98 26.68 20.74
CA GLU A 81 -2.08 25.73 21.86
C GLU A 81 -3.51 25.58 22.37
N ASP A 82 -4.28 26.68 22.47
CA ASP A 82 -5.69 26.65 22.87
C ASP A 82 -6.58 25.94 21.84
N LEU A 83 -6.29 26.08 20.54
CA LEU A 83 -6.97 25.31 19.49
C LEU A 83 -6.62 23.83 19.55
N GLN A 84 -5.33 23.52 19.74
CA GLN A 84 -4.84 22.16 19.91
C GLN A 84 -5.53 21.49 21.09
N GLU A 85 -5.53 22.13 22.26
CA GLU A 85 -6.10 21.59 23.48
C GLU A 85 -7.62 21.37 23.34
N ARG A 86 -8.34 22.29 22.69
CA ARG A 86 -9.76 22.09 22.37
C ARG A 86 -10.00 20.87 21.49
N ALA A 87 -9.21 20.69 20.43
CA ALA A 87 -9.31 19.53 19.54
C ALA A 87 -8.99 18.22 20.29
N ILE A 88 -7.92 18.19 21.09
CA ILE A 88 -7.57 17.03 21.93
C ILE A 88 -8.70 16.71 22.90
N ARG A 89 -9.22 17.69 23.65
CA ARG A 89 -10.31 17.48 24.63
C ARG A 89 -11.57 16.94 23.97
N LYS A 90 -11.91 17.40 22.75
CA LYS A 90 -13.04 16.88 21.98
C LYS A 90 -12.88 15.39 21.66
N ILE A 91 -11.72 14.98 21.14
CA ILE A 91 -11.45 13.57 20.80
C ILE A 91 -11.36 12.71 22.07
N VAL A 92 -10.69 13.20 23.12
CA VAL A 92 -10.57 12.50 24.41
C VAL A 92 -11.92 12.32 25.09
N ARG A 93 -12.84 13.28 24.99
CA ARG A 93 -14.21 13.11 25.50
C ARG A 93 -14.91 11.95 24.77
N ALA A 94 -14.87 11.93 23.44
CA ALA A 94 -15.45 10.83 22.66
C ALA A 94 -14.82 9.47 22.98
N TYR A 95 -13.53 9.46 23.31
CA TYR A 95 -12.82 8.28 23.80
C TYR A 95 -13.37 7.82 25.16
N ILE A 96 -13.44 8.70 26.16
CA ILE A 96 -13.94 8.39 27.52
C ILE A 96 -15.39 7.91 27.45
N ASP A 97 -16.23 8.56 26.62
CA ASP A 97 -17.63 8.16 26.42
C ASP A 97 -17.75 6.73 25.87
N SER A 98 -16.77 6.30 25.05
CA SER A 98 -16.73 4.96 24.46
C SER A 98 -16.00 3.92 25.33
N PHE A 99 -15.06 4.39 26.17
CA PHE A 99 -14.24 3.60 27.08
C PHE A 99 -14.26 4.22 28.49
N PRO A 100 -15.34 4.05 29.28
CA PRO A 100 -15.45 4.69 30.60
C PRO A 100 -14.32 4.28 31.56
N ASP A 101 -13.86 3.04 31.46
CA ASP A 101 -12.72 2.51 32.23
C ASP A 101 -11.37 2.61 31.46
N GLY A 102 -11.33 3.40 30.38
CA GLY A 102 -10.14 3.60 29.56
C GLY A 102 -9.21 4.66 30.15
N ASP A 103 -7.94 4.64 29.74
CA ASP A 103 -6.95 5.61 30.22
C ASP A 103 -7.01 6.92 29.40
N GLY A 104 -8.02 7.74 29.71
CA GLY A 104 -8.21 9.03 29.04
C GLY A 104 -7.05 10.00 29.25
N LYS A 105 -6.31 9.88 30.37
CA LYS A 105 -5.13 10.72 30.66
C LYS A 105 -3.95 10.31 29.78
N ALA A 106 -3.66 9.01 29.67
CA ALA A 106 -2.65 8.51 28.75
C ALA A 106 -3.00 8.87 27.30
N PHE A 107 -4.27 8.75 26.91
CA PHE A 107 -4.68 9.13 25.56
C PHE A 107 -4.54 10.64 25.28
N PHE A 108 -4.87 11.50 26.25
CA PHE A 108 -4.62 12.93 26.15
C PHE A 108 -3.13 13.23 25.95
N HIS A 109 -2.26 12.62 26.76
CA HIS A 109 -0.82 12.79 26.63
C HIS A 109 -0.31 12.28 25.29
N TYR A 110 -0.77 11.10 24.86
CA TYR A 110 -0.46 10.53 23.56
C TYR A 110 -0.79 11.49 22.42
N LEU A 111 -1.99 12.11 22.40
CA LEU A 111 -2.36 13.09 21.38
C LEU A 111 -1.53 14.38 21.47
N LYS A 112 -1.16 14.82 22.67
CA LYS A 112 -0.33 16.02 22.87
C LYS A 112 1.08 15.87 22.28
N MET A 113 1.59 14.64 22.21
CA MET A 113 2.90 14.32 21.60
C MET A 113 2.87 14.19 20.08
N MET A 114 1.70 14.28 19.42
CA MET A 114 1.58 14.09 17.97
C MET A 114 2.45 15.04 17.13
N PRO A 115 2.55 16.36 17.44
CA PRO A 115 3.42 17.25 16.67
C PRO A 115 4.88 16.82 16.62
N GLU A 116 5.37 16.11 17.65
CA GLU A 116 6.73 15.60 17.69
C GLU A 116 6.91 14.31 16.87
N ARG A 117 5.86 13.48 16.76
CA ARG A 117 5.88 12.22 15.98
C ARG A 117 5.61 12.44 14.49
N ILE A 118 4.73 13.39 14.16
CA ILE A 118 4.29 13.73 12.79
C ILE A 118 4.34 15.26 12.60
N ASP A 119 5.49 15.75 12.15
CA ASP A 119 5.81 17.18 12.09
C ASP A 119 5.23 17.83 10.81
N TRP A 120 3.93 18.13 10.88
CA TRP A 120 3.21 18.85 9.82
C TRP A 120 3.79 20.24 9.55
N ILE A 121 4.20 20.96 10.60
CA ILE A 121 4.68 22.33 10.50
C ILE A 121 5.98 22.38 9.69
N ALA A 122 6.93 21.50 9.99
CA ALA A 122 8.13 21.36 9.19
C ALA A 122 7.80 20.97 7.73
N PHE A 123 6.92 19.99 7.53
CA PHE A 123 6.52 19.57 6.18
C PHE A 123 5.93 20.73 5.37
N LYS A 124 4.93 21.43 5.92
CA LYS A 124 4.25 22.57 5.28
C LYS A 124 5.22 23.67 4.92
N ASN A 125 6.08 24.07 5.86
CA ASN A 125 7.02 25.18 5.67
C ASN A 125 8.05 24.87 4.58
N LEU A 126 8.64 23.68 4.60
CA LEU A 126 9.60 23.26 3.59
C LEU A 126 8.94 23.16 2.22
N TYR A 127 7.72 22.60 2.15
CA TYR A 127 7.00 22.47 0.89
C TYR A 127 6.63 23.84 0.31
N SER A 128 6.17 24.78 1.14
CA SER A 128 5.87 26.14 0.71
C SER A 128 7.11 26.89 0.24
N LEU A 129 8.24 26.74 0.93
CA LEU A 129 9.52 27.32 0.49
C LEU A 129 9.94 26.78 -0.88
N TYR A 130 9.88 25.46 -1.06
CA TYR A 130 10.16 24.78 -2.32
C TYR A 130 9.24 25.26 -3.45
N LYS A 131 7.93 25.34 -3.19
CA LYS A 131 6.92 25.81 -4.14
C LYS A 131 7.18 27.25 -4.57
N ASN A 132 7.55 28.13 -3.65
CA ASN A 132 7.89 29.51 -3.96
C ASN A 132 9.16 29.62 -4.81
N GLN A 133 10.19 28.82 -4.53
CA GLN A 133 11.38 28.76 -5.39
C GLN A 133 11.06 28.30 -6.81
N LYS A 134 10.27 27.23 -6.97
CA LYS A 134 9.84 26.75 -8.30
C LYS A 134 9.06 27.81 -9.08
N LYS A 135 8.14 28.53 -8.41
CA LYS A 135 7.42 29.65 -9.02
C LYS A 135 8.34 30.77 -9.52
N LEU A 136 9.39 31.13 -8.78
CA LEU A 136 10.36 32.15 -9.21
C LEU A 136 11.09 31.76 -10.51
N HIS A 137 11.21 30.46 -10.79
CA HIS A 137 11.81 29.92 -12.00
C HIS A 137 10.79 29.52 -13.09
N ASN A 138 9.51 29.87 -12.93
CA ASN A 138 8.41 29.44 -13.81
C ASN A 138 8.29 27.91 -13.96
N GLU A 139 8.68 27.16 -12.93
CA GLU A 139 8.59 25.71 -12.88
C GLU A 139 7.36 25.26 -12.07
N LYS A 140 6.73 24.17 -12.49
CA LYS A 140 5.65 23.54 -11.72
C LYS A 140 6.25 22.76 -10.54
N PRO A 141 5.77 22.95 -9.30
CA PRO A 141 6.24 22.17 -8.17
C PRO A 141 5.91 20.68 -8.36
N SER A 142 6.89 19.82 -8.12
CA SER A 142 6.74 18.37 -8.09
C SER A 142 6.92 17.85 -6.66
N LEU A 143 5.92 17.12 -6.15
CA LEU A 143 5.98 16.47 -4.84
C LEU A 143 7.15 15.46 -4.76
N VAL A 144 7.40 14.73 -5.84
CA VAL A 144 8.50 13.75 -5.92
C VAL A 144 9.85 14.43 -5.74
N GLU A 145 10.06 15.55 -6.44
CA GLU A 145 11.30 16.32 -6.33
C GLU A 145 11.47 16.85 -4.91
N PHE A 146 10.40 17.37 -4.30
CA PHE A 146 10.41 17.81 -2.91
C PHE A 146 10.80 16.68 -1.94
N LEU A 147 10.15 15.52 -2.02
CA LEU A 147 10.46 14.38 -1.17
C LEU A 147 11.90 13.87 -1.40
N THR A 148 12.40 13.98 -2.63
CA THR A 148 13.79 13.67 -2.97
C THR A 148 14.77 14.61 -2.29
N LEU A 149 14.50 15.91 -2.28
CA LEU A 149 15.30 16.90 -1.55
C LEU A 149 15.28 16.60 -0.04
N LEU A 150 14.11 16.28 0.51
CA LEU A 150 13.94 15.93 1.91
C LEU A 150 14.73 14.66 2.29
N SER A 151 14.73 13.65 1.41
CA SER A 151 15.47 12.39 1.60
C SER A 151 16.98 12.63 1.60
N LYS A 152 17.49 13.45 0.67
CA LYS A 152 18.89 13.87 0.67
C LYS A 152 19.25 14.62 1.95
N ALA A 153 18.39 15.55 2.38
CA ALA A 153 18.65 16.29 3.61
C ALA A 153 18.74 15.36 4.83
N GLN A 154 17.86 14.37 4.94
CA GLN A 154 17.92 13.35 5.98
C GLN A 154 19.23 12.54 5.92
N ALA A 155 19.56 11.99 4.75
CA ALA A 155 20.69 11.09 4.58
C ALA A 155 22.05 11.79 4.82
N TYR A 156 22.17 13.06 4.45
CA TYR A 156 23.39 13.84 4.64
C TYR A 156 23.39 14.65 5.94
N GLY A 157 22.36 14.53 6.79
CA GLY A 157 22.25 15.30 8.03
C GLY A 157 22.21 16.82 7.80
N ILE A 158 21.70 17.27 6.65
CA ILE A 158 21.65 18.68 6.29
C ILE A 158 20.51 19.35 7.05
N ALA A 159 20.84 20.38 7.83
CA ALA A 159 19.86 21.24 8.45
C ALA A 159 19.16 22.11 7.39
N LEU A 160 17.83 21.99 7.30
CA LEU A 160 17.03 22.80 6.39
C LEU A 160 16.49 24.05 7.11
N PRO A 161 16.44 25.22 6.44
CA PRO A 161 15.87 26.41 7.03
C PRO A 161 14.36 26.25 7.19
N ILE A 162 13.83 26.60 8.37
CA ILE A 162 12.40 26.84 8.56
C ILE A 162 12.20 28.31 8.92
N GLN A 163 11.15 28.89 8.37
CA GLN A 163 10.58 30.09 8.95
C GLN A 163 9.80 29.72 10.20
N ASP A 164 10.03 30.46 11.29
CA ASP A 164 9.15 30.38 12.44
C ASP A 164 7.73 30.82 12.04
N ASN A 165 6.74 30.01 12.40
CA ASN A 165 5.35 30.27 12.06
C ASN A 165 4.64 31.13 13.11
N PHE A 166 5.31 31.42 14.23
CA PHE A 166 4.69 32.09 15.38
C PHE A 166 5.35 33.45 15.66
N ILE A 167 4.53 34.43 16.04
CA ILE A 167 5.04 35.70 16.56
C ILE A 167 5.60 35.46 17.97
N HIS A 168 6.92 35.43 18.10
CA HIS A 168 7.59 35.57 19.39
C HIS A 168 7.47 37.03 19.87
N ARG A 169 7.41 37.25 21.19
CA ARG A 169 7.21 38.57 21.85
C ARG A 169 8.12 39.70 21.35
N ASN A 170 9.19 39.41 20.62
CA ASN A 170 10.16 40.38 20.09
C ASN A 170 10.05 40.68 18.58
N ASN A 171 8.98 40.25 17.87
CA ASN A 171 8.69 40.61 16.46
C ASN A 171 9.82 40.37 15.43
N LYS A 172 10.83 39.57 15.75
CA LYS A 172 11.85 39.13 14.79
C LYS A 172 11.48 37.73 14.32
N ASN A 173 11.20 37.57 13.02
CA ASN A 173 11.18 36.28 12.37
C ASN A 173 12.58 35.67 12.47
N LEU A 174 12.82 34.86 13.50
CA LEU A 174 14.04 34.10 13.61
C LEU A 174 13.98 33.00 12.55
N ILE A 175 14.90 33.02 11.59
CA ILE A 175 15.15 31.85 10.76
C ILE A 175 15.72 30.80 11.71
N THR A 176 14.97 29.73 11.94
CA THR A 176 15.44 28.58 12.71
C THR A 176 15.88 27.48 11.74
N TYR A 177 16.81 26.63 12.18
CA TYR A 177 17.29 25.51 11.39
C TYR A 177 16.73 24.21 11.95
N MET A 178 16.14 23.37 11.09
CA MET A 178 15.72 22.02 11.47
C MET A 178 16.89 21.21 11.93
N ARG A 179 16.68 20.49 13.03
CA ARG A 179 17.51 19.35 13.40
C ARG A 179 17.00 18.11 12.65
N SER A 180 17.82 17.08 12.57
CA SER A 180 17.52 15.85 11.81
C SER A 180 16.18 15.19 12.17
N TYR A 181 15.75 15.27 13.45
CA TYR A 181 14.48 14.69 13.89
C TYR A 181 13.25 15.31 13.20
N ASN A 182 13.28 16.61 12.87
CA ASN A 182 12.17 17.28 12.20
C ASN A 182 11.97 16.73 10.77
N VAL A 183 13.04 16.30 10.11
CA VAL A 183 12.98 15.72 8.75
C VAL A 183 12.27 14.36 8.78
N SER A 184 12.58 13.51 9.77
CA SER A 184 11.87 12.25 9.98
C SER A 184 10.39 12.48 10.35
N GLY A 185 10.11 13.49 11.18
CA GLY A 185 8.75 13.91 11.50
C GLY A 185 7.94 14.33 10.25
N ALA A 186 8.55 15.06 9.31
CA ALA A 186 7.93 15.44 8.06
C ALA A 186 7.63 14.24 7.15
N PHE A 187 8.53 13.25 7.07
CA PHE A 187 8.26 11.99 6.37
C PHE A 187 7.13 11.18 7.02
N ASN A 188 7.09 11.14 8.35
CA ASN A 188 6.01 10.48 9.08
C ASN A 188 4.67 11.18 8.81
N PHE A 189 4.65 12.52 8.75
CA PHE A 189 3.46 13.26 8.34
C PHE A 189 3.01 12.84 6.94
N TYR A 190 3.93 12.78 5.96
CA TYR A 190 3.59 12.38 4.59
C TYR A 190 2.94 10.99 4.53
N ARG A 191 3.54 10.00 5.21
CA ARG A 191 2.98 8.64 5.31
C ARG A 191 1.61 8.63 6.00
N TYR A 192 1.49 9.40 7.09
CA TYR A 192 0.24 9.52 7.85
C TYR A 192 -0.86 10.20 7.05
N PHE A 193 -0.55 11.23 6.26
CA PHE A 193 -1.52 11.90 5.39
C PHE A 193 -2.10 10.92 4.36
N PHE A 194 -1.26 10.13 3.67
CA PHE A 194 -1.72 9.07 2.78
C PHE A 194 -2.62 8.05 3.51
N PHE A 195 -2.18 7.57 4.68
CA PHE A 195 -2.96 6.64 5.50
C PHE A 195 -4.34 7.23 5.83
N LYS A 196 -4.39 8.50 6.24
CA LYS A 196 -5.63 9.18 6.63
C LYS A 196 -6.56 9.36 5.44
N ILE A 197 -6.05 9.78 4.29
CA ILE A 197 -6.86 9.93 3.08
C ILE A 197 -7.41 8.59 2.62
N PHE A 198 -6.60 7.53 2.59
CA PHE A 198 -7.07 6.19 2.22
C PHE A 198 -8.15 5.68 3.17
N LYS A 199 -7.96 5.88 4.49
CA LYS A 199 -8.97 5.57 5.50
C LYS A 199 -10.31 6.22 5.18
N LEU A 200 -10.31 7.54 4.94
CA LEU A 200 -11.54 8.29 4.69
C LEU A 200 -12.24 7.83 3.41
N LEU A 201 -11.48 7.62 2.33
CA LEU A 201 -12.04 7.18 1.04
C LEU A 201 -12.64 5.77 1.09
N LEU A 202 -12.06 4.90 1.92
CA LEU A 202 -12.53 3.51 2.12
C LEU A 202 -13.64 3.40 3.17
N GLN A 203 -14.03 4.47 3.85
CA GLN A 203 -15.22 4.43 4.73
C GLN A 203 -16.51 4.23 3.92
N LYS A 204 -16.55 4.71 2.67
CA LYS A 204 -17.68 4.46 1.78
C LYS A 204 -17.51 3.11 1.09
N PRO A 205 -18.58 2.28 1.05
CA PRO A 205 -18.51 0.96 0.46
C PRO A 205 -18.18 1.07 -1.03
N VAL A 206 -17.32 0.19 -1.52
CA VAL A 206 -17.09 0.03 -2.95
C VAL A 206 -18.29 -0.66 -3.57
N GLU A 207 -18.67 -0.25 -4.78
CA GLU A 207 -19.72 -0.91 -5.51
C GLU A 207 -19.39 -2.39 -5.72
N ALA A 208 -20.32 -3.27 -5.32
CA ALA A 208 -20.13 -4.71 -5.40
C ALA A 208 -19.80 -5.21 -6.81
N LYS A 209 -20.38 -4.57 -7.82
CA LYS A 209 -20.12 -4.89 -9.24
C LYS A 209 -18.67 -4.61 -9.62
N VAL A 210 -18.04 -3.56 -9.07
CA VAL A 210 -16.65 -3.22 -9.35
C VAL A 210 -15.72 -4.24 -8.70
N ALA A 211 -15.83 -4.44 -7.38
CA ALA A 211 -14.96 -5.36 -6.65
C ALA A 211 -15.04 -6.81 -7.16
N LYS A 212 -16.23 -7.26 -7.60
CA LYS A 212 -16.42 -8.57 -8.26
C LYS A 212 -15.50 -8.76 -9.46
N LYS A 213 -15.32 -7.74 -10.30
CA LYS A 213 -14.48 -7.85 -11.50
C LYS A 213 -13.02 -8.11 -11.14
N TYR A 214 -12.50 -7.42 -10.12
CA TYR A 214 -11.14 -7.67 -9.62
C TYR A 214 -11.02 -9.11 -9.10
N TYR A 215 -11.96 -9.52 -8.25
CA TYR A 215 -11.95 -10.87 -7.68
C TYR A 215 -11.96 -11.96 -8.76
N PHE A 216 -12.90 -11.88 -9.71
CA PHE A 216 -13.02 -12.89 -10.77
C PHE A 216 -11.81 -12.91 -11.70
N PHE A 217 -11.26 -11.74 -12.05
CA PHE A 217 -10.04 -11.67 -12.85
C PHE A 217 -8.88 -12.49 -12.26
N PHE A 218 -8.58 -12.32 -10.96
CA PHE A 218 -7.52 -13.12 -10.32
C PHE A 218 -7.96 -14.56 -10.06
N LYS A 219 -9.23 -14.81 -9.77
CA LYS A 219 -9.76 -16.17 -9.61
C LYS A 219 -9.54 -16.98 -10.88
N ASP A 220 -9.89 -16.42 -12.04
CA ASP A 220 -9.82 -17.12 -13.31
C ASP A 220 -8.36 -17.44 -13.66
N ILE A 221 -7.44 -16.44 -13.53
CA ILE A 221 -5.99 -16.64 -13.73
C ILE A 221 -5.44 -17.76 -12.83
N LEU A 222 -5.73 -17.73 -11.53
CA LEU A 222 -5.16 -18.71 -10.61
C LEU A 222 -5.81 -20.10 -10.77
N SER A 223 -7.05 -20.16 -11.26
CA SER A 223 -7.77 -21.41 -11.48
C SER A 223 -7.25 -22.21 -12.67
N GLU A 224 -6.60 -21.58 -13.66
CA GLU A 224 -5.92 -22.29 -14.75
C GLU A 224 -4.84 -23.26 -14.26
N TYR A 225 -4.29 -23.04 -13.06
CA TYR A 225 -3.17 -23.81 -12.51
C TYR A 225 -3.59 -24.88 -11.50
N ARG A 226 -4.87 -25.21 -11.44
CA ARG A 226 -5.43 -26.27 -10.57
C ARG A 226 -5.15 -27.69 -11.06
N ASN A 227 -4.79 -27.87 -12.33
CA ASN A 227 -4.56 -29.21 -12.86
C ASN A 227 -3.26 -29.80 -12.29
N ILE A 228 -3.36 -30.98 -11.70
CA ILE A 228 -2.22 -31.84 -11.34
C ILE A 228 -1.95 -32.74 -12.56
N PRO A 229 -0.79 -32.64 -13.24
CA PRO A 229 -0.46 -33.58 -14.29
C PRO A 229 -0.33 -35.01 -13.74
N ASP A 230 -0.64 -36.03 -14.53
CA ASP A 230 -0.54 -37.44 -14.08
C ASP A 230 0.90 -37.82 -13.64
N ASP A 231 1.94 -37.18 -14.20
CA ASP A 231 3.35 -37.34 -13.82
C ASP A 231 3.80 -36.46 -12.62
N SER A 232 2.86 -36.04 -11.76
CA SER A 232 3.09 -34.96 -10.78
C SER A 232 3.95 -35.30 -9.59
N LEU A 233 4.04 -36.56 -9.17
CA LEU A 233 4.74 -36.97 -7.94
C LEU A 233 6.22 -36.57 -7.94
N GLU A 234 6.90 -36.66 -9.08
CA GLU A 234 8.28 -36.20 -9.22
C GLU A 234 8.40 -34.67 -9.23
N LYS A 235 7.36 -33.99 -9.71
CA LYS A 235 7.30 -32.52 -9.84
C LYS A 235 6.90 -31.83 -8.53
N LEU A 236 6.32 -32.54 -7.54
CA LEU A 236 5.88 -31.95 -6.27
C LEU A 236 6.97 -31.14 -5.55
N THR A 237 8.20 -31.66 -5.58
CA THR A 237 9.38 -31.03 -4.97
C THR A 237 10.08 -30.04 -5.90
N ASN A 238 9.67 -29.95 -7.16
CA ASN A 238 10.22 -29.00 -8.11
C ASN A 238 9.68 -27.60 -7.83
N ARG A 239 10.58 -26.68 -7.47
CA ARG A 239 10.26 -25.28 -7.18
C ARG A 239 9.54 -24.57 -8.31
N ASP A 240 9.93 -24.81 -9.56
CA ASP A 240 9.33 -24.17 -10.72
C ASP A 240 7.92 -24.70 -11.03
N TRP A 241 7.57 -25.86 -10.47
CA TRP A 241 6.22 -26.42 -10.57
C TRP A 241 5.32 -25.92 -9.45
N PHE A 242 5.75 -26.05 -8.18
CA PHE A 242 4.90 -25.64 -7.06
C PHE A 242 4.74 -24.13 -6.98
N THR A 243 5.72 -23.36 -7.47
CA THR A 243 5.55 -21.93 -7.66
C THR A 243 4.87 -21.67 -8.99
N LEU A 244 3.69 -21.05 -8.99
CA LEU A 244 2.89 -20.82 -10.19
C LEU A 244 3.68 -20.08 -11.28
N PRO A 245 3.36 -20.14 -12.57
CA PRO A 245 4.08 -19.36 -13.59
C PRO A 245 3.61 -17.89 -13.69
N VAL A 246 2.87 -17.42 -12.69
CA VAL A 246 2.36 -16.04 -12.55
C VAL A 246 2.92 -15.39 -11.28
N ARG A 247 3.38 -14.14 -11.40
CA ARG A 247 3.91 -13.32 -10.30
C ARG A 247 3.19 -11.99 -10.22
N PHE A 248 3.13 -11.41 -9.03
CA PHE A 248 2.58 -10.09 -8.79
C PHE A 248 3.62 -9.18 -8.14
N LEU A 249 3.69 -7.95 -8.64
CA LEU A 249 4.49 -6.87 -8.10
C LEU A 249 3.54 -5.69 -7.91
N THR A 250 3.55 -5.08 -6.73
CA THR A 250 2.82 -3.84 -6.48
C THR A 250 3.74 -2.73 -5.98
N PHE A 251 3.52 -1.55 -6.52
CA PHE A 251 4.13 -0.29 -6.08
C PHE A 251 3.19 0.51 -5.16
N ASN A 252 2.00 -0.01 -4.87
CA ASN A 252 1.03 0.68 -4.04
C ASN A 252 1.27 0.37 -2.56
N TRP A 253 0.97 1.35 -1.72
CA TRP A 253 0.92 1.16 -0.27
C TRP A 253 -0.41 0.56 0.22
N ASP A 254 -1.43 0.49 -0.63
CA ASP A 254 -2.74 -0.01 -0.24
C ASP A 254 -2.76 -1.55 -0.11
N PRO A 255 -3.54 -2.10 0.84
CA PRO A 255 -3.55 -3.54 1.10
C PRO A 255 -4.50 -4.33 0.18
N PHE A 256 -5.06 -3.73 -0.87
CA PHE A 256 -6.18 -4.33 -1.61
C PHE A 256 -5.77 -5.57 -2.42
N LEU A 257 -4.67 -5.49 -3.17
CA LEU A 257 -4.16 -6.62 -3.95
C LEU A 257 -3.87 -7.87 -3.10
N PRO A 258 -3.06 -7.81 -2.01
CA PRO A 258 -2.84 -8.98 -1.17
C PRO A 258 -4.15 -9.51 -0.60
N PHE A 259 -5.07 -8.61 -0.24
CA PHE A 259 -6.38 -8.99 0.29
C PHE A 259 -7.19 -9.84 -0.71
N ILE A 260 -7.26 -9.42 -1.98
CA ILE A 260 -7.92 -10.22 -3.03
C ILE A 260 -7.22 -11.55 -3.21
N LEU A 261 -5.89 -11.57 -3.36
CA LEU A 261 -5.14 -12.79 -3.62
C LEU A 261 -5.34 -13.83 -2.52
N PHE A 262 -5.30 -13.40 -1.25
CA PHE A 262 -5.56 -14.32 -0.13
C PHE A 262 -7.00 -14.86 -0.16
N LYS A 263 -7.99 -14.03 -0.53
CA LYS A 263 -9.39 -14.48 -0.66
C LYS A 263 -9.58 -15.45 -1.82
N VAL A 264 -8.97 -15.19 -2.96
CA VAL A 264 -9.01 -16.08 -4.13
C VAL A 264 -8.40 -17.43 -3.75
N ASN A 265 -7.17 -17.45 -3.24
CA ASN A 265 -6.49 -18.68 -2.83
C ASN A 265 -7.33 -19.48 -1.84
N ARG A 266 -7.88 -18.82 -0.82
CA ARG A 266 -8.78 -19.45 0.14
C ARG A 266 -10.01 -20.09 -0.52
N ASN A 267 -10.67 -19.39 -1.43
CA ASN A 267 -11.86 -19.92 -2.09
C ASN A 267 -11.51 -21.07 -3.04
N ILE A 268 -10.35 -21.01 -3.70
CA ILE A 268 -9.80 -22.16 -4.45
C ILE A 268 -9.58 -23.34 -3.51
N ASN A 269 -8.91 -23.15 -2.37
CA ASN A 269 -8.65 -24.23 -1.41
C ASN A 269 -9.94 -24.86 -0.90
N TYR A 270 -10.96 -24.06 -0.62
CA TYR A 270 -12.28 -24.58 -0.23
C TYR A 270 -12.93 -25.40 -1.34
N GLU A 271 -12.82 -24.97 -2.60
CA GLU A 271 -13.30 -25.73 -3.76
C GLU A 271 -12.52 -27.05 -3.92
N GLU A 272 -11.19 -27.05 -3.74
CA GLU A 272 -10.35 -28.25 -3.85
C GLU A 272 -10.54 -29.21 -2.66
N GLU A 273 -10.74 -28.71 -1.44
CA GLU A 273 -11.08 -29.53 -0.26
C GLU A 273 -12.41 -30.27 -0.44
N ASN A 274 -13.40 -29.66 -1.09
CA ASN A 274 -14.66 -30.32 -1.40
C ASN A 274 -14.52 -31.35 -2.54
N ARG A 275 -13.56 -31.16 -3.46
CA ARG A 275 -13.24 -32.13 -4.53
C ARG A 275 -12.38 -33.29 -4.04
N ALA A 276 -11.62 -33.12 -2.96
CA ALA A 276 -10.74 -34.14 -2.38
C ALA A 276 -11.47 -35.43 -1.93
N LEU A 277 -12.81 -35.44 -1.92
CA LEU A 277 -13.58 -36.68 -1.76
C LEU A 277 -13.45 -37.62 -2.97
N GLU A 278 -12.96 -37.13 -4.12
CA GLU A 278 -12.80 -37.86 -5.38
C GLU A 278 -11.33 -38.15 -5.76
N TYR A 279 -10.36 -37.48 -5.12
CA TYR A 279 -8.93 -37.57 -5.43
C TYR A 279 -8.09 -37.76 -4.17
N ASP A 280 -7.01 -38.54 -4.27
CA ASP A 280 -6.13 -38.76 -3.12
C ASP A 280 -5.33 -37.49 -2.72
N LEU A 281 -5.10 -36.53 -3.64
CA LEU A 281 -4.29 -35.30 -3.42
C LEU A 281 -5.17 -34.06 -3.22
N ILE A 282 -4.83 -33.22 -2.23
CA ILE A 282 -5.51 -31.93 -1.98
C ILE A 282 -4.59 -30.77 -2.33
N LEU A 283 -4.96 -29.97 -3.34
CA LEU A 283 -4.23 -28.75 -3.65
C LEU A 283 -4.61 -27.61 -2.72
N GLN A 284 -3.58 -26.94 -2.20
CA GLN A 284 -3.74 -25.71 -1.44
C GLN A 284 -2.85 -24.60 -2.00
N PHE A 285 -3.50 -23.51 -2.38
CA PHE A 285 -2.91 -22.29 -2.90
C PHE A 285 -2.60 -21.32 -1.75
N TYR A 286 -1.42 -20.73 -1.81
CA TYR A 286 -0.94 -19.70 -0.89
C TYR A 286 -0.25 -18.58 -1.63
N THR A 287 -0.17 -17.42 -0.98
CA THR A 287 0.60 -16.28 -1.50
C THR A 287 1.86 -16.15 -0.65
N ASP A 288 3.01 -16.25 -1.30
CA ASP A 288 4.29 -15.90 -0.72
C ASP A 288 4.59 -14.41 -1.01
N ILE A 289 4.62 -13.64 0.05
CA ILE A 289 4.89 -12.21 0.09
C ILE A 289 6.38 -11.88 0.32
N GLY A 290 7.23 -12.91 0.40
CA GLY A 290 8.65 -12.78 0.68
C GLY A 290 9.01 -12.63 2.17
N VAL A 291 8.03 -12.66 3.07
CA VAL A 291 8.18 -12.64 4.53
C VAL A 291 7.63 -13.93 5.12
N SER A 292 8.42 -14.63 5.93
CA SER A 292 7.94 -15.65 6.86
C SER A 292 7.27 -14.97 8.06
N GLY A 293 6.15 -14.30 7.84
CA GLY A 293 5.47 -13.46 8.84
C GLY A 293 4.07 -13.97 9.11
N PRO A 294 3.64 -14.12 10.37
CA PRO A 294 2.26 -14.49 10.64
C PRO A 294 1.31 -13.36 10.25
N ILE A 295 0.06 -13.72 9.98
CA ILE A 295 -1.05 -12.76 9.92
C ILE A 295 -1.63 -12.61 11.33
N ILE A 296 -1.70 -11.38 11.83
CA ILE A 296 -2.54 -11.03 12.98
C ILE A 296 -3.91 -10.63 12.47
N TYR A 297 -4.95 -11.20 13.07
CA TYR A 297 -6.32 -10.74 12.88
C TYR A 297 -6.74 -9.83 14.04
N LEU A 298 -7.24 -8.62 13.75
CA LEU A 298 -7.73 -7.69 14.79
C LEU A 298 -8.92 -8.29 15.56
N SER A 299 -9.72 -9.15 14.91
CA SER A 299 -10.86 -9.85 15.50
C SER A 299 -10.49 -11.04 16.40
N GLU A 300 -9.21 -11.40 16.47
CA GLU A 300 -8.77 -12.58 17.19
C GLU A 300 -8.47 -12.31 18.68
N SER A 301 -8.61 -13.36 19.49
CA SER A 301 -8.19 -13.34 20.90
C SER A 301 -6.68 -13.50 21.01
N LYS A 302 -6.05 -13.06 22.12
CA LYS A 302 -4.59 -13.17 22.32
C LYS A 302 -4.05 -14.61 22.12
N ASN A 303 -4.88 -15.63 22.38
CA ASN A 303 -4.49 -17.04 22.34
C ASN A 303 -4.99 -17.83 21.11
N SER A 304 -5.52 -17.18 20.06
CA SER A 304 -5.96 -17.93 18.88
C SER A 304 -4.79 -18.34 17.99
N SER A 305 -4.94 -19.50 17.33
CA SER A 305 -4.01 -19.99 16.32
C SER A 305 -3.84 -18.96 15.20
N LYS A 306 -2.59 -18.57 14.93
CA LYS A 306 -2.20 -17.62 13.87
C LYS A 306 -2.66 -18.09 12.49
N GLY A 307 -3.03 -17.16 11.62
CA GLY A 307 -3.65 -17.44 10.32
C GLY A 307 -2.81 -18.26 9.34
N TYR A 308 -3.44 -19.24 8.69
CA TYR A 308 -2.85 -20.20 7.76
C TYR A 308 -2.58 -19.67 6.33
N HIS A 309 -2.83 -18.39 6.01
CA HIS A 309 -2.90 -17.95 4.60
C HIS A 309 -1.58 -17.44 3.97
N LEU A 310 -0.44 -17.66 4.64
CA LEU A 310 0.89 -17.35 4.11
C LEU A 310 1.74 -18.62 4.14
N ALA A 311 2.46 -18.87 3.06
CA ALA A 311 3.45 -19.93 2.97
C ALA A 311 4.65 -19.42 2.17
N THR A 312 5.85 -19.81 2.58
CA THR A 312 7.09 -19.49 1.86
C THR A 312 7.53 -20.65 0.98
N ASP A 313 8.52 -20.40 0.11
CA ASP A 313 9.18 -21.45 -0.67
C ASP A 313 9.62 -22.65 0.18
N ASP A 314 10.26 -22.36 1.32
CA ASP A 314 10.80 -23.42 2.20
C ASP A 314 9.66 -24.25 2.82
N MET A 315 8.57 -23.61 3.25
CA MET A 315 7.40 -24.30 3.79
C MET A 315 6.73 -25.18 2.73
N ALA A 316 6.50 -24.66 1.52
CA ALA A 316 5.90 -25.43 0.44
C ALA A 316 6.80 -26.59 0.00
N SER A 317 8.12 -26.37 -0.09
CA SER A 317 9.08 -27.42 -0.42
C SER A 317 9.04 -28.56 0.60
N GLN A 318 9.03 -28.23 1.89
CA GLN A 318 8.97 -29.22 2.97
C GLN A 318 7.64 -30.00 2.97
N VAL A 319 6.50 -29.30 2.89
CA VAL A 319 5.18 -29.95 2.86
C VAL A 319 5.06 -30.86 1.63
N ASN A 320 5.44 -30.37 0.44
CA ASN A 320 5.35 -31.16 -0.78
C ASN A 320 6.29 -32.37 -0.77
N TYR A 321 7.49 -32.25 -0.18
CA TYR A 321 8.40 -33.37 0.02
C TYR A 321 7.79 -34.43 0.94
N LEU A 322 7.20 -34.03 2.06
CA LEU A 322 6.53 -34.95 2.99
C LEU A 322 5.34 -35.64 2.32
N THR A 323 4.55 -34.92 1.52
CA THR A 323 3.45 -35.49 0.75
C THR A 323 3.95 -36.49 -0.28
N LYS A 324 5.00 -36.16 -1.05
CA LYS A 324 5.62 -37.10 -2.00
C LYS A 324 6.05 -38.39 -1.28
N ARG A 325 6.75 -38.26 -0.16
CA ARG A 325 7.22 -39.39 0.65
C ARG A 325 6.06 -40.25 1.15
N SER A 326 4.99 -39.61 1.63
CA SER A 326 3.78 -40.28 2.10
C SER A 326 3.16 -41.16 1.03
N TYR A 327 3.05 -40.64 -0.20
CA TYR A 327 2.56 -41.39 -1.35
C TYR A 327 3.44 -42.57 -1.73
N THR A 328 4.75 -42.35 -1.82
CA THR A 328 5.69 -43.36 -2.32
C THR A 328 5.92 -44.48 -1.31
N GLU A 329 5.95 -44.15 -0.01
CA GLU A 329 6.26 -45.11 1.06
C GLU A 329 4.99 -45.75 1.69
N LYS A 330 3.79 -45.42 1.19
CA LYS A 330 2.49 -45.84 1.76
C LYS A 330 2.37 -45.57 3.27
N THR A 331 3.08 -44.57 3.78
CA THR A 331 2.97 -44.17 5.19
C THR A 331 1.67 -43.41 5.41
N LYS A 332 0.90 -43.72 6.45
CA LYS A 332 -0.35 -43.02 6.78
C LYS A 332 -0.06 -41.61 7.36
N PHE A 333 0.33 -40.63 6.53
CA PHE A 333 0.08 -39.24 6.91
C PHE A 333 -1.39 -38.90 6.68
N LEU A 334 -1.97 -38.16 7.64
CA LEU A 334 -3.40 -37.86 7.72
C LEU A 334 -3.95 -36.94 6.61
N SER A 335 -3.10 -36.37 5.75
CA SER A 335 -3.55 -35.51 4.64
C SER A 335 -2.49 -35.36 3.54
N ASN A 336 -2.88 -35.70 2.32
CA ASN A 336 -2.07 -35.65 1.09
C ASN A 336 -2.08 -34.26 0.45
N VAL A 337 -1.55 -33.27 1.17
CA VAL A 337 -1.69 -31.86 0.79
C VAL A 337 -0.51 -31.39 -0.05
N VAL A 338 -0.79 -30.66 -1.14
CA VAL A 338 0.23 -30.07 -2.01
C VAL A 338 0.07 -28.56 -2.04
N TYR A 339 1.14 -27.86 -1.69
CA TYR A 339 1.17 -26.40 -1.69
C TYR A 339 1.54 -25.87 -3.07
N ARG A 340 0.76 -24.91 -3.55
CA ARG A 340 1.02 -24.10 -4.75
C ARG A 340 1.16 -22.64 -4.35
N LEU A 341 2.23 -21.99 -4.81
CA LEU A 341 2.58 -20.63 -4.38
C LEU A 341 2.43 -19.61 -5.51
N THR A 342 1.64 -18.59 -5.25
CA THR A 342 1.69 -17.30 -5.95
C THR A 342 2.74 -16.42 -5.28
N LYS A 343 3.59 -15.70 -6.03
CA LYS A 343 4.46 -14.66 -5.42
C LYS A 343 3.84 -13.27 -5.52
N LEU A 344 3.94 -12.52 -4.44
CA LEU A 344 3.61 -11.10 -4.37
C LEU A 344 4.80 -10.31 -3.83
N HIS A 345 5.25 -9.30 -4.56
CA HIS A 345 6.30 -8.39 -4.14
C HIS A 345 5.74 -6.98 -3.92
N ALA A 346 5.67 -6.55 -2.67
CA ALA A 346 5.28 -5.18 -2.33
C ALA A 346 6.52 -4.27 -2.28
N VAL A 347 6.90 -3.73 -3.43
CA VAL A 347 8.17 -3.02 -3.64
C VAL A 347 8.27 -1.74 -2.79
N HIS A 348 7.13 -1.12 -2.49
CA HIS A 348 7.06 0.08 -1.66
C HIS A 348 6.55 -0.16 -0.23
N GLY A 349 6.35 -1.43 0.16
CA GLY A 349 5.67 -1.78 1.40
C GLY A 349 4.14 -1.63 1.30
N LEU A 350 3.45 -1.91 2.40
CA LEU A 350 1.99 -1.88 2.50
C LEU A 350 1.56 -1.32 3.86
N PHE A 351 0.46 -0.58 3.91
CA PHE A 351 -0.08 -0.03 5.18
C PHE A 351 -0.52 -1.08 6.19
N ASN A 352 -0.76 -2.32 5.74
CA ASN A 352 -1.12 -3.44 6.60
C ASN A 352 0.09 -4.32 6.98
N LEU A 353 1.31 -3.83 6.77
CA LEU A 353 2.55 -4.50 7.17
C LEU A 353 3.16 -3.78 8.37
N ARG A 354 3.69 -4.53 9.33
CA ARG A 354 4.54 -4.02 10.41
C ARG A 354 5.86 -4.76 10.41
N MET A 355 6.93 -4.09 10.79
CA MET A 355 8.23 -4.70 11.10
C MET A 355 8.54 -4.47 12.58
N CYS A 356 8.70 -5.53 13.36
CA CYS A 356 8.99 -5.37 14.77
C CYS A 356 10.41 -4.78 14.97
N PRO A 357 10.57 -3.65 15.69
CA PRO A 357 11.89 -3.05 15.91
C PRO A 357 12.80 -3.90 16.83
N HIS A 358 12.21 -4.82 17.60
CA HIS A 358 12.96 -5.71 18.49
C HIS A 358 13.48 -6.96 17.76
N CYS A 359 12.58 -7.78 17.19
CA CYS A 359 12.98 -9.04 16.56
C CYS A 359 13.14 -8.96 15.03
N HIS A 360 12.92 -7.80 14.42
CA HIS A 360 13.03 -7.54 12.98
C HIS A 360 12.15 -8.43 12.09
N GLN A 361 11.19 -9.14 12.68
CA GLN A 361 10.21 -9.94 11.94
C GLN A 361 9.06 -9.06 11.47
N ALA A 362 8.73 -9.19 10.19
CA ALA A 362 7.57 -8.52 9.62
C ALA A 362 6.31 -9.39 9.77
N PHE A 363 5.15 -8.75 9.92
CA PHE A 363 3.86 -9.44 10.05
C PHE A 363 2.73 -8.62 9.42
N PHE A 364 1.69 -9.32 8.97
CA PHE A 364 0.55 -8.71 8.31
C PHE A 364 -0.58 -8.47 9.30
N ILE A 365 -1.25 -7.34 9.11
CA ILE A 365 -2.45 -6.97 9.85
C ILE A 365 -3.66 -7.21 8.96
N MET A 366 -4.61 -7.99 9.47
CA MET A 366 -5.89 -8.21 8.83
C MET A 366 -7.01 -7.90 9.82
N PRO A 367 -8.14 -7.32 9.39
CA PRO A 367 -9.27 -7.01 10.27
C PRO A 367 -9.90 -8.24 10.91
N THR A 368 -10.14 -9.24 10.07
CA THR A 368 -10.78 -10.50 10.43
C THR A 368 -10.27 -11.59 9.52
N ARG A 369 -10.58 -12.84 9.87
CA ARG A 369 -10.24 -14.00 9.06
C ARG A 369 -10.75 -13.82 7.63
N ILE A 370 -9.97 -14.26 6.66
CA ILE A 370 -10.28 -14.08 5.23
C ILE A 370 -11.59 -14.80 4.84
N ARG A 371 -11.88 -15.96 5.45
CA ARG A 371 -13.08 -16.11 6.29
C ARG A 371 -14.28 -15.28 5.95
N ASP A 372 -14.46 -14.39 6.91
CA ASP A 372 -15.66 -13.71 7.29
C ASP A 372 -15.67 -12.33 6.62
N THR A 373 -14.68 -12.04 5.75
CA THR A 373 -14.63 -10.81 4.97
C THR A 373 -15.38 -10.96 3.66
N ASP A 374 -16.27 -10.01 3.42
CA ASP A 374 -16.95 -9.83 2.14
C ASP A 374 -16.07 -8.99 1.20
N ILE A 375 -15.54 -9.66 0.18
CA ILE A 375 -14.68 -9.02 -0.82
C ILE A 375 -15.47 -8.13 -1.78
N TYR A 376 -16.77 -8.38 -1.95
CA TYR A 376 -17.58 -7.64 -2.91
C TYR A 376 -17.85 -6.22 -2.42
N THR A 377 -18.03 -6.02 -1.12
CA THR A 377 -18.26 -4.69 -0.56
C THR A 377 -17.00 -4.04 0.00
N LEU A 378 -15.89 -4.79 0.04
CA LEU A 378 -14.70 -4.52 0.86
C LEU A 378 -15.01 -4.26 2.33
N LYS A 379 -16.20 -4.67 2.79
CA LYS A 379 -16.63 -4.49 4.16
C LYS A 379 -15.73 -5.30 5.07
N GLY A 380 -15.00 -4.58 5.92
CA GLY A 380 -13.98 -5.11 6.80
C GLY A 380 -12.59 -4.60 6.45
N VAL A 381 -12.22 -4.45 5.17
CA VAL A 381 -10.87 -4.05 4.75
C VAL A 381 -10.49 -2.67 5.30
N GLN A 382 -11.45 -1.76 5.39
CA GLN A 382 -11.26 -0.42 5.97
C GLN A 382 -10.82 -0.46 7.45
N ASP A 383 -11.05 -1.57 8.15
CA ASP A 383 -10.68 -1.71 9.56
C ASP A 383 -9.16 -1.89 9.74
N ILE A 384 -8.40 -2.16 8.67
CA ILE A 384 -6.94 -2.10 8.69
C ILE A 384 -6.49 -0.72 9.17
N PHE A 385 -7.24 0.32 8.80
CA PHE A 385 -6.96 1.70 9.15
C PHE A 385 -7.49 2.09 10.54
N LEU A 386 -7.90 1.12 11.37
CA LEU A 386 -8.20 1.39 12.77
C LEU A 386 -6.93 1.59 13.59
N SER A 387 -5.74 1.11 13.20
CA SER A 387 -4.50 1.49 13.90
C SER A 387 -4.05 2.91 13.51
N ASP A 388 -4.90 3.89 13.77
CA ASP A 388 -4.74 5.30 13.42
C ASP A 388 -4.04 6.08 14.53
N LEU A 389 -3.11 6.96 14.18
CA LEU A 389 -2.43 7.85 15.12
C LEU A 389 -3.41 8.81 15.79
N ILE A 390 -4.37 9.38 15.05
CA ILE A 390 -5.38 10.29 15.58
C ILE A 390 -6.76 9.76 15.14
N PRO A 391 -7.32 8.79 15.90
CA PRO A 391 -8.57 8.12 15.54
C PRO A 391 -9.74 9.09 15.41
N ASP A 392 -10.67 8.77 14.52
CA ASP A 392 -11.96 9.42 14.45
C ASP A 392 -12.85 8.93 15.61
N PRO A 393 -13.70 9.78 16.21
CA PRO A 393 -14.68 9.35 17.22
C PRO A 393 -15.51 8.11 16.84
N ARG A 394 -15.79 7.90 15.54
CA ARG A 394 -16.48 6.71 15.01
C ARG A 394 -15.67 5.43 15.16
N ASP A 395 -14.34 5.53 15.15
CA ASP A 395 -13.46 4.36 15.35
C ASP A 395 -13.60 3.80 16.76
N PHE A 396 -13.74 4.65 17.79
CA PHE A 396 -13.93 4.19 19.17
C PHE A 396 -15.19 3.35 19.32
N LYS A 397 -16.32 3.84 18.80
CA LYS A 397 -17.60 3.11 18.78
C LYS A 397 -17.46 1.78 18.04
N LYS A 398 -16.73 1.77 16.93
CA LYS A 398 -16.49 0.56 16.14
C LYS A 398 -15.59 -0.45 16.86
N VAL A 399 -14.53 0.01 17.52
CA VAL A 399 -13.63 -0.82 18.33
C VAL A 399 -14.40 -1.47 19.48
N VAL A 400 -15.23 -0.71 20.20
CA VAL A 400 -16.03 -1.23 21.32
C VAL A 400 -17.11 -2.21 20.84
N SER A 401 -17.79 -1.91 19.74
CA SER A 401 -18.87 -2.78 19.23
C SER A 401 -18.36 -4.06 18.57
N LYS A 402 -17.25 -4.01 17.82
CA LYS A 402 -16.77 -5.12 17.00
C LYS A 402 -15.59 -5.89 17.62
N TYR A 403 -14.74 -5.22 18.39
CA TYR A 403 -13.46 -5.77 18.84
C TYR A 403 -13.34 -5.86 20.37
N LYS A 404 -14.38 -5.56 21.15
CA LYS A 404 -14.35 -5.70 22.62
C LYS A 404 -13.92 -7.11 23.04
N GLY A 405 -12.97 -7.18 23.97
CA GLY A 405 -12.36 -8.43 24.44
C GLY A 405 -11.38 -9.09 23.46
N ARG A 406 -11.09 -8.46 22.31
CA ARG A 406 -10.09 -8.95 21.34
C ARG A 406 -8.72 -8.33 21.62
N TYR A 407 -7.70 -8.92 21.02
CA TYR A 407 -6.32 -8.48 21.16
C TYR A 407 -6.12 -6.99 20.84
N PHE A 408 -6.76 -6.52 19.77
CA PHE A 408 -6.70 -5.12 19.33
C PHE A 408 -7.35 -4.11 20.28
N TYR A 409 -8.28 -4.55 21.13
CA TYR A 409 -9.01 -3.67 22.04
C TYR A 409 -8.16 -3.18 23.21
N VAL A 410 -7.18 -3.98 23.66
CA VAL A 410 -6.35 -3.66 24.83
C VAL A 410 -5.50 -2.40 24.60
N PRO A 411 -4.72 -2.27 23.51
CA PRO A 411 -4.00 -1.04 23.17
C PRO A 411 -4.91 0.19 23.14
N TYR A 412 -6.07 0.06 22.48
CA TYR A 412 -7.08 1.09 22.40
C TYR A 412 -7.57 1.54 23.79
N LYS A 413 -7.95 0.60 24.66
CA LYS A 413 -8.38 0.91 26.04
C LYS A 413 -7.26 1.52 26.90
N SER A 414 -5.99 1.28 26.57
CA SER A 414 -4.84 1.90 27.24
C SER A 414 -4.45 3.29 26.70
N GLY A 415 -5.22 3.83 25.76
CA GLY A 415 -4.95 5.15 25.16
C GLY A 415 -3.83 5.14 24.11
N LYS A 416 -3.51 3.98 23.54
CA LYS A 416 -2.47 3.78 22.51
C LYS A 416 -3.07 3.12 21.26
N PRO A 417 -3.83 3.86 20.44
CA PRO A 417 -4.66 3.28 19.38
C PRO A 417 -3.89 2.72 18.18
N ASP A 418 -2.67 3.21 17.91
CA ASP A 418 -1.82 2.71 16.81
C ASP A 418 -0.98 1.49 17.22
N MET A 419 -0.93 1.16 18.51
CA MET A 419 -0.07 0.12 19.06
C MET A 419 -0.62 -1.28 18.78
N LEU A 420 0.26 -2.18 18.34
CA LEU A 420 0.02 -3.61 18.15
C LEU A 420 1.22 -4.39 18.67
N PHE A 421 1.05 -5.50 19.40
CA PHE A 421 2.22 -6.30 19.77
C PHE A 421 2.64 -7.26 18.66
N CYS A 422 3.95 -7.47 18.56
CA CYS A 422 4.56 -8.42 17.65
C CYS A 422 4.04 -9.83 17.95
N PRO A 423 3.56 -10.57 16.95
CA PRO A 423 3.07 -11.94 17.16
C PRO A 423 4.18 -12.94 17.46
N ILE A 424 5.46 -12.55 17.34
CA ILE A 424 6.60 -13.44 17.57
C ILE A 424 7.22 -13.21 18.94
N CYS A 425 7.52 -11.96 19.31
CA CYS A 425 8.21 -11.63 20.56
C CYS A 425 7.39 -10.76 21.52
N GLU A 426 6.12 -10.46 21.21
CA GLU A 426 5.22 -9.61 22.00
C GLU A 426 5.70 -8.16 22.24
N HIS A 427 6.79 -7.73 21.60
CA HIS A 427 7.23 -6.33 21.65
C HIS A 427 6.19 -5.40 20.99
N PRO A 428 5.82 -4.25 21.59
CA PRO A 428 4.90 -3.30 20.98
C PRO A 428 5.46 -2.73 19.68
N THR A 429 4.58 -2.50 18.72
CA THR A 429 4.87 -1.86 17.43
C THR A 429 3.87 -0.74 17.21
N TYR A 430 4.27 0.31 16.50
CA TYR A 430 3.55 1.58 16.32
C TYR A 430 3.47 1.98 14.86
N PHE A 431 2.77 3.08 14.55
CA PHE A 431 2.62 3.59 13.19
C PHE A 431 3.95 3.69 12.41
N GLU A 432 4.99 4.21 13.05
CA GLU A 432 6.34 4.35 12.48
C GLU A 432 6.99 3.03 12.04
N ASP A 433 6.53 1.89 12.56
CA ASP A 433 7.04 0.56 12.22
C ASP A 433 6.42 -0.03 10.93
N ILE A 434 5.59 0.72 10.17
CA ILE A 434 5.25 0.29 8.80
C ILE A 434 6.48 0.55 7.90
N PRO A 435 7.06 -0.48 7.26
CA PRO A 435 8.17 -0.29 6.35
C PRO A 435 7.66 0.21 4.98
N LEU A 436 7.47 1.52 4.83
CA LEU A 436 7.12 2.16 3.55
C LEU A 436 8.32 2.85 2.90
N SER A 437 8.59 2.50 1.64
CA SER A 437 9.48 3.29 0.78
C SER A 437 8.73 4.52 0.30
N VAL A 438 9.28 5.70 0.58
CA VAL A 438 8.77 6.95 0.02
C VAL A 438 9.12 7.05 -1.47
N GLN A 439 8.25 7.69 -2.23
CA GLN A 439 8.37 7.94 -3.68
C GLN A 439 9.39 9.04 -3.96
N THR A 440 10.67 8.71 -3.80
CA THR A 440 11.81 9.59 -4.04
C THR A 440 12.70 9.02 -5.14
N ILE A 441 13.33 9.90 -5.92
CA ILE A 441 14.30 9.51 -6.96
C ILE A 441 15.50 8.77 -6.33
N PHE A 442 15.97 9.23 -5.15
CA PHE A 442 17.07 8.61 -4.40
C PHE A 442 16.54 7.93 -3.14
N LYS A 443 16.61 6.60 -3.11
CA LYS A 443 16.14 5.77 -1.99
C LYS A 443 17.34 5.45 -1.08
N LEU A 444 17.68 6.40 -0.20
CA LEU A 444 18.91 6.35 0.61
C LEU A 444 18.76 5.57 1.92
N ASP A 445 17.54 5.45 2.46
CA ASP A 445 17.28 4.80 3.75
C ASP A 445 16.07 3.85 3.66
N GLU A 446 16.28 2.71 3.02
CA GLU A 446 15.25 1.67 2.93
C GLU A 446 15.49 0.55 3.94
N PRO A 447 14.44 0.07 4.64
CA PRO A 447 14.52 -1.15 5.43
C PRO A 447 15.06 -2.32 4.61
N ASP A 448 15.94 -3.13 5.18
CA ASP A 448 16.58 -4.26 4.47
C ASP A 448 15.57 -5.25 3.90
N PHE A 449 14.42 -5.40 4.56
CA PHE A 449 13.29 -6.16 4.04
C PHE A 449 12.81 -5.65 2.66
N LEU A 450 12.67 -4.34 2.48
CA LEU A 450 12.26 -3.75 1.20
C LEU A 450 13.35 -3.89 0.15
N LYS A 451 14.63 -3.71 0.51
CA LYS A 451 15.77 -3.96 -0.38
C LYS A 451 15.76 -5.38 -0.93
N LYS A 452 15.58 -6.39 -0.05
CA LYS A 452 15.48 -7.80 -0.45
C LYS A 452 14.25 -8.06 -1.33
N THR A 453 13.11 -7.46 -1.00
CA THR A 453 11.88 -7.59 -1.79
C THR A 453 12.05 -7.03 -3.19
N LYS A 454 12.72 -5.89 -3.33
CA LYS A 454 13.08 -5.29 -4.62
C LYS A 454 13.97 -6.17 -5.47
N LEU A 455 15.07 -6.66 -4.91
CA LEU A 455 15.98 -7.55 -5.63
C LEU A 455 15.27 -8.80 -6.17
N LYS A 456 14.37 -9.39 -5.36
CA LYS A 456 13.51 -10.50 -5.81
C LYS A 456 12.58 -10.05 -6.94
N ALA A 457 11.87 -8.94 -6.76
CA ALA A 457 10.94 -8.41 -7.76
C ALA A 457 11.61 -8.16 -9.12
N PHE A 458 12.84 -7.62 -9.12
CA PHE A 458 13.61 -7.40 -10.34
C PHE A 458 14.10 -8.69 -10.97
N THR A 459 14.46 -9.68 -10.16
CA THR A 459 14.77 -11.02 -10.67
C THR A 459 13.57 -11.64 -11.40
N GLU A 460 12.36 -11.49 -10.87
CA GLU A 460 11.13 -11.95 -11.55
C GLU A 460 10.91 -11.17 -12.86
N PHE A 461 11.10 -9.85 -12.88
CA PHE A 461 10.99 -9.05 -14.11
C PHE A 461 11.93 -9.53 -15.21
N ILE A 462 13.18 -9.85 -14.87
CA ILE A 462 14.17 -10.40 -15.81
C ILE A 462 13.73 -11.75 -16.36
N LYS A 463 13.13 -12.61 -15.53
CA LYS A 463 12.72 -13.97 -15.92
C LYS A 463 11.38 -14.03 -16.67
N ALA A 464 10.62 -12.93 -16.69
CA ALA A 464 9.28 -12.87 -17.27
C ALA A 464 9.31 -12.92 -18.81
N ASP A 465 8.51 -13.80 -19.40
CA ASP A 465 8.31 -13.87 -20.85
C ASP A 465 7.32 -12.78 -21.31
N HIS A 466 6.29 -12.54 -20.49
CA HIS A 466 5.29 -11.49 -20.68
C HIS A 466 5.12 -10.65 -19.40
N ILE A 467 5.10 -9.33 -19.54
CA ILE A 467 4.82 -8.38 -18.46
C ILE A 467 3.45 -7.74 -18.71
N VAL A 468 2.56 -7.79 -17.71
CA VAL A 468 1.24 -7.14 -17.74
C VAL A 468 1.24 -6.02 -16.71
N VAL A 469 1.11 -4.79 -17.18
CA VAL A 469 1.14 -3.58 -16.35
C VAL A 469 -0.27 -3.05 -16.22
N ILE A 470 -0.74 -2.84 -14.99
CA ILE A 470 -2.09 -2.34 -14.72
C ILE A 470 -1.99 -1.11 -13.82
N GLY A 471 -2.40 0.04 -14.37
CA GLY A 471 -2.46 1.30 -13.65
C GLY A 471 -1.11 1.86 -13.18
N TYR A 472 -0.02 1.44 -13.81
CA TYR A 472 1.33 1.95 -13.56
C TYR A 472 1.86 2.62 -14.84
N SER A 473 2.24 3.89 -14.74
CA SER A 473 2.66 4.73 -15.87
C SER A 473 4.17 4.76 -16.08
N PHE A 474 4.94 3.98 -15.31
CA PHE A 474 6.41 4.08 -15.25
C PHE A 474 6.90 5.50 -14.91
N PRO A 475 6.41 6.09 -13.81
CA PRO A 475 6.68 7.48 -13.47
C PRO A 475 8.18 7.70 -13.15
N GLN A 476 8.61 8.96 -13.25
CA GLN A 476 10.01 9.35 -13.10
C GLN A 476 10.56 9.18 -11.68
N ASP A 477 9.72 9.15 -10.64
CA ASP A 477 10.12 8.91 -9.25
C ASP A 477 10.62 7.49 -9.00
N ASP A 478 10.20 6.54 -9.84
CA ASP A 478 10.72 5.17 -9.87
C ASP A 478 11.92 5.02 -10.82
N LEU A 479 12.61 6.12 -11.20
CA LEU A 479 13.77 6.10 -12.10
C LEU A 479 14.85 5.11 -11.68
N LEU A 480 15.16 4.98 -10.39
CA LEU A 480 16.19 4.04 -9.92
C LEU A 480 15.74 2.58 -10.09
N ASN A 481 14.45 2.31 -9.87
CA ASN A 481 13.86 1.01 -10.17
C ASN A 481 13.88 0.77 -11.69
N ASN A 482 13.50 1.76 -12.49
CA ASN A 482 13.51 1.69 -13.95
C ASN A 482 14.93 1.53 -14.52
N TYR A 483 15.93 2.19 -13.92
CA TYR A 483 17.33 2.11 -14.30
C TYR A 483 17.95 0.78 -13.89
N LEU A 484 17.61 0.27 -12.71
CA LEU A 484 18.04 -1.07 -12.31
C LEU A 484 17.41 -2.14 -13.21
N LEU A 485 16.14 -1.97 -13.61
CA LEU A 485 15.53 -2.79 -14.65
C LEU A 485 16.33 -2.68 -15.97
N GLN A 486 16.79 -1.48 -16.36
CA GLN A 486 17.59 -1.26 -17.58
C GLN A 486 18.93 -1.98 -17.49
N LEU A 487 19.66 -1.82 -16.40
CA LEU A 487 20.94 -2.44 -16.18
C LEU A 487 20.84 -3.97 -16.15
N LEU A 488 19.87 -4.49 -15.41
CA LEU A 488 19.61 -5.92 -15.33
C LEU A 488 19.17 -6.49 -16.68
N SER A 489 18.53 -5.69 -17.52
CA SER A 489 18.20 -6.10 -18.89
C SER A 489 19.44 -6.32 -19.77
N ILE A 490 20.61 -5.75 -19.44
CA ILE A 490 21.91 -5.89 -20.16
C ILE A 490 22.62 -7.20 -19.80
N SER A 491 22.12 -7.94 -18.81
CA SER A 491 22.69 -9.23 -18.45
C SER A 491 22.76 -10.18 -19.67
N PRO A 492 23.93 -10.77 -19.97
CA PRO A 492 24.09 -11.74 -21.07
C PRO A 492 23.22 -13.00 -20.89
N GLU A 493 22.67 -13.22 -19.69
CA GLU A 493 21.71 -14.27 -19.39
C GLU A 493 20.32 -14.03 -19.99
N ILE A 494 20.00 -12.78 -20.38
CA ILE A 494 18.76 -12.45 -21.08
C ILE A 494 18.92 -12.82 -22.53
N LYS A 495 18.82 -14.13 -22.78
CA LYS A 495 18.70 -14.68 -24.12
C LYS A 495 17.46 -14.07 -24.76
N ASP A 496 17.71 -13.12 -25.64
CA ASP A 496 16.74 -12.57 -26.58
C ASP A 496 15.70 -11.61 -25.96
N ARG A 497 16.17 -10.44 -25.47
CA ARG A 497 15.33 -9.25 -25.16
C ARG A 497 14.20 -9.02 -26.18
N LYS A 498 14.47 -9.36 -27.45
CA LYS A 498 13.60 -9.20 -28.61
C LYS A 498 12.35 -10.10 -28.58
N LYS A 499 12.24 -11.05 -27.64
CA LYS A 499 11.07 -11.95 -27.47
C LYS A 499 10.16 -11.56 -26.31
N LYS A 500 10.63 -10.76 -25.35
CA LYS A 500 9.80 -10.30 -24.22
C LYS A 500 8.64 -9.45 -24.74
N LYS A 501 7.45 -9.69 -24.19
CA LYS A 501 6.22 -8.96 -24.51
C LYS A 501 5.76 -8.12 -23.32
N ILE A 502 5.06 -7.02 -23.61
CA ILE A 502 4.47 -6.17 -22.59
C ILE A 502 3.06 -5.71 -22.97
N THR A 503 2.12 -5.90 -22.05
CA THR A 503 0.76 -5.37 -22.11
C THR A 503 0.64 -4.26 -21.10
N VAL A 504 0.29 -3.04 -21.53
CA VAL A 504 0.07 -1.90 -20.63
C VAL A 504 -1.40 -1.54 -20.60
N ILE A 505 -2.00 -1.49 -19.43
CA ILE A 505 -3.39 -1.09 -19.20
C ILE A 505 -3.38 0.11 -18.27
N ILE A 506 -3.64 1.29 -18.83
CA ILE A 506 -3.76 2.55 -18.09
C ILE A 506 -5.10 3.19 -18.45
N TYR A 507 -5.59 4.13 -17.65
CA TYR A 507 -6.79 4.90 -17.99
C TYR A 507 -6.38 6.19 -18.68
N ASN A 508 -7.01 6.52 -19.81
CA ASN A 508 -6.99 7.85 -20.39
C ASN A 508 -8.36 8.14 -21.02
N SER A 509 -8.99 9.26 -20.65
CA SER A 509 -10.33 9.61 -21.14
C SER A 509 -10.36 9.93 -22.63
N SER A 510 -9.26 10.44 -23.19
CA SER A 510 -9.18 10.90 -24.59
C SER A 510 -8.94 9.76 -25.58
N PHE A 511 -8.53 8.58 -25.11
CA PHE A 511 -8.13 7.45 -25.95
C PHE A 511 -8.93 6.19 -25.58
N GLN A 512 -10.24 6.14 -25.85
CA GLN A 512 -11.09 4.99 -25.51
C GLN A 512 -11.82 4.37 -26.72
N ASP A 513 -11.49 4.82 -27.93
CA ASP A 513 -12.09 4.37 -29.18
C ASP A 513 -11.69 2.94 -29.55
N LYS A 514 -10.54 2.46 -29.06
CA LYS A 514 -10.04 1.09 -29.30
C LYS A 514 -9.69 0.37 -28.00
N VAL A 515 -9.59 -0.95 -28.08
CA VAL A 515 -9.09 -1.78 -26.98
C VAL A 515 -7.56 -1.74 -26.92
N TRP A 516 -6.91 -2.07 -28.04
CA TRP A 516 -5.45 -2.14 -28.17
C TRP A 516 -4.96 -1.12 -29.18
N TYR A 517 -4.02 -0.27 -28.76
CA TYR A 517 -3.29 0.66 -29.59
C TYR A 517 -1.93 0.06 -29.93
N LYS A 518 -1.51 0.23 -31.19
CA LYS A 518 -0.15 -0.08 -31.63
C LYS A 518 0.81 0.94 -31.03
N PHE A 519 2.03 0.53 -30.75
CA PHE A 519 3.04 1.42 -30.18
C PHE A 519 3.27 2.69 -31.01
N SER A 520 3.30 2.56 -32.34
CA SER A 520 3.46 3.69 -33.26
C SER A 520 2.28 4.67 -33.30
N GLU A 521 1.07 4.24 -32.89
CA GLU A 521 -0.06 5.16 -32.70
C GLU A 521 0.13 5.97 -31.41
N VAL A 522 0.60 5.32 -30.35
CA VAL A 522 0.83 5.94 -29.04
C VAL A 522 2.01 6.91 -29.06
N GLU A 523 3.09 6.59 -29.77
CA GLU A 523 4.27 7.44 -29.84
C GLU A 523 3.97 8.83 -30.44
N LYS A 524 3.01 8.92 -31.36
CA LYS A 524 2.57 10.18 -31.98
C LYS A 524 1.89 11.14 -31.00
N VAL A 525 1.39 10.61 -29.89
CA VAL A 525 0.67 11.37 -28.87
C VAL A 525 1.36 11.30 -27.51
N LYS A 526 2.64 10.89 -27.47
CA LYS A 526 3.36 10.64 -26.21
C LYS A 526 3.38 11.86 -25.27
N ASP A 527 3.43 13.07 -25.82
CA ASP A 527 3.52 14.32 -25.04
C ASP A 527 2.19 14.68 -24.35
N SER A 528 1.08 14.05 -24.75
CA SER A 528 -0.24 14.20 -24.10
C SER A 528 -0.56 13.05 -23.15
N LEU A 529 0.40 12.15 -22.89
CA LEU A 529 0.22 10.98 -22.04
C LEU A 529 1.16 11.04 -20.83
N GLU A 530 0.64 10.63 -19.67
CA GLU A 530 1.45 10.43 -18.46
C GLU A 530 2.29 9.14 -18.50
N LEU A 531 2.12 8.32 -19.54
CA LEU A 531 2.85 7.07 -19.71
C LEU A 531 4.26 7.33 -20.24
N ASN A 532 5.28 6.79 -19.57
CA ASN A 532 6.67 6.91 -20.03
C ASN A 532 6.94 6.00 -21.24
N ILE A 533 6.69 6.54 -22.44
CA ILE A 533 6.87 5.84 -23.72
C ILE A 533 8.35 5.51 -23.99
N ASP A 534 9.27 6.38 -23.58
CA ASP A 534 10.71 6.18 -23.79
C ASP A 534 11.21 4.96 -23.02
N PHE A 535 10.70 4.72 -21.80
CA PHE A 535 10.95 3.47 -21.08
C PHE A 535 10.53 2.26 -21.92
N LEU A 536 9.30 2.25 -22.45
CA LEU A 536 8.82 1.10 -23.24
C LEU A 536 9.68 0.87 -24.50
N LYS A 537 10.04 1.94 -25.20
CA LYS A 537 10.86 1.92 -26.41
C LYS A 537 12.26 1.35 -26.17
N ASN A 538 12.87 1.69 -25.03
CA ASN A 538 14.23 1.28 -24.70
C ASN A 538 14.34 -0.21 -24.32
N PHE A 539 13.24 -0.84 -23.89
CA PHE A 539 13.25 -2.23 -23.42
C PHE A 539 12.61 -3.23 -24.37
N PHE A 540 11.57 -2.81 -25.10
CA PHE A 540 10.73 -3.72 -25.87
C PHE A 540 10.74 -3.34 -27.34
N LYS A 541 10.66 -4.34 -28.21
CA LYS A 541 10.39 -4.09 -29.63
C LYS A 541 8.95 -3.61 -29.78
N GLU A 542 8.71 -2.67 -30.70
CA GLU A 542 7.37 -2.11 -30.95
C GLU A 542 6.29 -3.18 -31.15
N LYS A 543 6.59 -4.23 -31.93
CA LYS A 543 5.66 -5.35 -32.17
C LYS A 543 5.31 -6.19 -30.94
N ASN A 544 6.08 -6.05 -29.86
CA ASN A 544 5.91 -6.75 -28.59
C ASN A 544 5.29 -5.84 -27.52
N ILE A 545 4.83 -4.64 -27.89
CA ILE A 545 4.16 -3.70 -26.99
C ILE A 545 2.71 -3.57 -27.46
N ARG A 546 1.77 -3.73 -26.54
CA ARG A 546 0.38 -3.32 -26.75
C ARG A 546 -0.12 -2.52 -25.56
N ILE A 547 -0.89 -1.49 -25.85
CA ILE A 547 -1.34 -0.52 -24.85
C ILE A 547 -2.86 -0.39 -24.92
N SER A 548 -3.52 -0.38 -23.78
CA SER A 548 -4.93 -0.09 -23.63
C SER A 548 -5.11 1.09 -22.68
N PHE A 549 -5.99 2.01 -23.07
CA PHE A 549 -6.31 3.22 -22.33
C PHE A 549 -7.68 3.17 -21.63
N LEU A 550 -8.35 2.00 -21.65
CA LEU A 550 -9.65 1.79 -21.01
C LEU A 550 -9.58 1.76 -19.47
N GLY A 551 -8.39 1.55 -18.89
CA GLY A 551 -8.20 1.35 -17.46
C GLY A 551 -8.74 0.02 -16.94
N PHE A 552 -8.47 -0.25 -15.66
CA PHE A 552 -8.91 -1.46 -14.97
C PHE A 552 -9.96 -1.12 -13.89
N PRO A 553 -11.06 -1.89 -13.76
CA PRO A 553 -11.36 -3.16 -14.42
C PRO A 553 -12.17 -3.00 -15.71
N ASP A 554 -12.28 -1.79 -16.27
CA ASP A 554 -13.19 -1.52 -17.39
C ASP A 554 -12.80 -2.18 -18.70
N ILE A 555 -11.50 -2.42 -18.92
CA ILE A 555 -11.01 -3.24 -20.02
C ILE A 555 -11.69 -4.63 -20.07
N LEU A 556 -12.03 -5.22 -18.91
CA LEU A 556 -12.70 -6.53 -18.81
C LEU A 556 -14.13 -6.55 -19.35
N LYS A 557 -14.70 -5.38 -19.70
CA LYS A 557 -15.97 -5.30 -20.43
C LYS A 557 -15.82 -5.64 -21.91
N ARG A 558 -14.60 -5.54 -22.45
CA ARG A 558 -14.31 -5.69 -23.88
C ARG A 558 -13.42 -6.89 -24.20
N VAL A 559 -12.63 -7.37 -23.24
CA VAL A 559 -11.73 -8.52 -23.41
C VAL A 559 -11.84 -9.48 -22.24
N ARG A 560 -11.54 -10.76 -22.51
CA ARG A 560 -11.38 -11.77 -21.46
C ARG A 560 -9.98 -11.74 -20.86
N TYR A 561 -9.78 -12.35 -19.70
CA TYR A 561 -8.47 -12.34 -19.04
C TYR A 561 -7.43 -13.11 -19.87
N GLU A 562 -7.83 -14.16 -20.61
CA GLU A 562 -6.95 -14.93 -21.48
C GLU A 562 -6.30 -14.05 -22.55
N GLU A 563 -7.04 -13.09 -23.09
CA GLU A 563 -6.52 -12.14 -24.08
C GLU A 563 -5.48 -11.21 -23.45
N ILE A 564 -5.63 -10.86 -22.17
CA ILE A 564 -4.66 -10.03 -21.42
C ILE A 564 -3.39 -10.82 -21.12
N ILE A 565 -3.48 -12.10 -20.75
CA ILE A 565 -2.29 -12.93 -20.41
C ILE A 565 -1.60 -13.52 -21.65
N ASN A 566 -2.36 -13.84 -22.69
CA ASN A 566 -1.85 -14.41 -23.94
C ASN A 566 -1.65 -13.27 -24.94
N PHE A 567 -0.45 -12.68 -24.88
CA PHE A 567 0.01 -11.84 -25.98
C PHE A 567 0.49 -12.77 -27.10
N SER A 568 -0.41 -13.09 -28.03
CA SER A 568 -0.10 -13.83 -29.26
C SER A 568 0.64 -12.97 -30.27
#